data_AF-A0A6M2CJ71-F1
#
_entry.id   AF-A0A6M2CJ71-F1
#
_cell.length_a   1.000
_cell.length_b   1.000
_cell.length_c   1.000
_cell.angle_alpha   90.00
_cell.angle_beta   90.00
_cell.angle_gamma   90.00
#
_symmetry.space_group_name_H-M   'P 1'
#
loop_
_entity.id
_entity.type
_entity.pdbx_description
1 polymer ?
#
loop_
_entity_poly.entity_id
_entity_poly.type
_entity_poly.pdbx_seq_one_letter_code
_entity_poly.pdbx_strand_id
1 'polypeptide(L)'
;HVKDRPVVVISVAGAYRQGKSFLLSFLLRYLRHKGRSDWMEDTHAPLHGFQWRPGSVRETTGILVWNEVFLMNDSNGEEVAVLLMDTQGTFDSESSMKESTTIFSLSMLTSSVQIYNVMTNIKEDDLQHLQFFAHYGRLAQKDKK
;
A
#
# COMPACT_ATOMS: atom_id res chain seq x y z
N HIS A 1 -10.67 19.94 -8.45
CA HIS A 1 -9.89 20.68 -7.45
C HIS A 1 -8.92 19.81 -6.62
N VAL A 2 -8.64 18.55 -7.00
CA VAL A 2 -7.70 17.67 -6.27
C VAL A 2 -6.22 17.93 -6.66
N LYS A 3 -5.96 18.31 -7.92
CA LYS A 3 -4.61 18.42 -8.50
C LYS A 3 -3.64 19.35 -7.76
N ASP A 4 -4.18 20.37 -7.08
CA ASP A 4 -3.39 21.43 -6.43
C ASP A 4 -3.21 21.17 -4.92
N ARG A 5 -3.59 19.98 -4.43
CA ARG A 5 -3.51 19.61 -3.00
C ARG A 5 -2.26 18.79 -2.71
N PRO A 6 -1.68 18.91 -1.50
CA PRO A 6 -0.71 17.93 -1.03
C PRO A 6 -1.30 16.53 -1.06
N VAL A 7 -0.50 15.55 -1.43
CA VAL A 7 -0.93 14.16 -1.58
C VAL A 7 -0.32 13.29 -0.49
N VAL A 8 -1.15 12.44 0.11
CA VAL A 8 -0.75 11.37 1.01
C VAL A 8 -1.03 10.04 0.30
N VAL A 9 0.03 9.30 0.01
CA VAL A 9 -0.09 7.99 -0.65
C VAL A 9 0.18 6.89 0.37
N ILE A 10 -0.84 6.08 0.66
CA ILE A 10 -0.76 4.92 1.55
C ILE A 10 -0.62 3.68 0.68
N SER A 11 0.53 3.03 0.75
CA SER A 11 0.86 1.81 0.01
C SER A 11 0.89 0.60 0.95
N VAL A 12 0.37 -0.53 0.49
CA VAL A 12 0.54 -1.83 1.17
C VAL A 12 1.29 -2.77 0.25
N ALA A 13 2.47 -3.21 0.69
CA ALA A 13 3.33 -4.15 -0.03
C ALA A 13 3.75 -5.31 0.88
N GLY A 14 4.20 -6.41 0.30
CA GLY A 14 4.50 -7.64 1.04
C GLY A 14 4.22 -8.89 0.21
N ALA A 15 4.51 -10.06 0.76
CA ALA A 15 4.41 -11.30 0.01
C ALA A 15 2.99 -11.59 -0.51
N TYR A 16 2.89 -12.39 -1.57
CA TYR A 16 1.62 -12.78 -2.16
C TYR A 16 0.75 -13.55 -1.14
N ARG A 17 -0.58 -13.38 -1.22
CA ARG A 17 -1.59 -14.08 -0.39
C ARG A 17 -1.57 -13.79 1.13
N GLN A 18 -0.95 -12.70 1.56
CA GLN A 18 -0.91 -12.32 2.99
C GLN A 18 -1.97 -11.27 3.41
N GLY A 19 -3.02 -11.05 2.61
CA GLY A 19 -4.15 -10.20 3.02
C GLY A 19 -4.01 -8.69 2.77
N LYS A 20 -3.11 -8.26 1.87
CA LYS A 20 -2.91 -6.83 1.53
C LYS A 20 -4.20 -6.13 1.07
N SER A 21 -4.85 -6.66 0.04
CA SER A 21 -6.09 -6.11 -0.53
C SER A 21 -7.26 -6.17 0.46
N PHE A 22 -7.24 -7.13 1.38
CA PHE A 22 -8.21 -7.23 2.49
C PHE A 22 -8.02 -6.08 3.49
N LEU A 23 -6.78 -5.84 3.95
CA LEU A 23 -6.44 -4.69 4.80
C LEU A 23 -6.81 -3.35 4.12
N LEU A 24 -6.44 -3.19 2.85
CA LEU A 24 -6.77 -1.98 2.08
C LEU A 24 -8.27 -1.75 1.95
N SER A 25 -9.09 -2.80 1.88
CA SER A 25 -10.55 -2.66 1.84
C SER A 25 -11.12 -2.11 3.16
N PHE A 26 -10.49 -2.40 4.31
CA PHE A 26 -10.84 -1.74 5.57
C PHE A 26 -10.42 -0.28 5.61
N LEU A 27 -9.21 0.04 5.13
CA LEU A 27 -8.77 1.43 5.00
C LEU A 27 -9.71 2.23 4.09
N LEU A 28 -10.16 1.62 2.99
CA LEU A 28 -11.16 2.20 2.10
C LEU A 28 -12.48 2.47 2.83
N ARG A 29 -12.96 1.51 3.63
CA ARG A 29 -14.17 1.70 4.47
C ARG A 29 -13.98 2.87 5.44
N TYR A 30 -12.85 2.94 6.14
CA TYR A 30 -12.53 4.04 7.05
C TYR A 30 -12.55 5.41 6.35
N LEU A 31 -11.89 5.53 5.19
CA LEU A 31 -11.83 6.76 4.42
C LEU A 31 -13.21 7.20 3.90
N ARG A 32 -14.05 6.26 3.46
CA ARG A 32 -15.44 6.54 3.05
C ARG A 32 -16.32 7.05 4.19
N HIS A 33 -16.04 6.62 5.41
CA HIS A 33 -16.68 7.15 6.62
C HIS A 33 -16.01 8.42 7.16
N LYS A 34 -15.06 9.01 6.41
CA LYS A 34 -14.33 10.23 6.80
C LYS A 34 -13.68 10.14 8.18
N GLY A 35 -13.24 8.94 8.55
CA GLY A 35 -12.60 8.69 9.84
C GLY A 35 -13.49 8.80 11.08
N ARG A 36 -14.82 8.70 10.93
CA ARG A 36 -15.73 8.60 12.08
C ARG A 36 -15.42 7.36 12.91
N SER A 37 -15.68 7.42 14.23
CA SER A 37 -15.42 6.31 15.16
C SER A 37 -16.27 5.07 14.90
N ASP A 38 -17.44 5.24 14.29
CA ASP A 38 -18.44 4.19 14.01
C ASP A 38 -18.20 3.44 12.69
N TRP A 39 -17.08 3.68 12.01
CA TRP A 39 -16.77 3.11 10.68
C TRP A 39 -16.75 1.57 10.60
N MET A 40 -16.75 0.88 11.75
CA MET A 40 -16.77 -0.59 11.89
C MET A 40 -18.08 -1.15 12.45
N GLU A 41 -19.06 -0.33 12.81
CA GLU A 41 -20.24 -0.77 13.57
C GLU A 41 -21.13 -1.77 12.82
N ASP A 42 -21.19 -1.70 11.48
CA ASP A 42 -21.86 -2.72 10.68
C ASP A 42 -20.94 -3.91 10.40
N THR A 43 -20.89 -4.82 11.39
CA THR A 43 -20.15 -6.09 11.32
C THR A 43 -20.75 -7.09 10.32
N HIS A 44 -21.99 -6.88 9.86
CA HIS A 44 -22.65 -7.74 8.88
C HIS A 44 -22.54 -7.21 7.45
N ALA A 45 -22.21 -5.93 7.26
CA ALA A 45 -21.96 -5.37 5.94
C ALA A 45 -20.76 -6.04 5.25
N PRO A 46 -20.94 -6.56 4.02
CA PRO A 46 -19.83 -7.13 3.26
C PRO A 46 -18.73 -6.11 3.00
N LEU A 47 -17.49 -6.58 3.00
CA LEU A 47 -16.31 -5.75 2.73
C LEU A 47 -16.15 -5.57 1.22
N HIS A 48 -16.46 -4.39 0.72
CA HIS A 48 -16.25 -3.99 -0.66
C HIS A 48 -14.96 -3.18 -0.82
N GLY A 49 -14.31 -3.25 -1.98
CA GLY A 49 -13.10 -2.50 -2.26
C GLY A 49 -12.21 -3.20 -3.27
N PHE A 50 -10.92 -3.28 -2.96
CA PHE A 50 -9.94 -4.02 -3.74
C PHE A 50 -10.40 -5.48 -3.89
N GLN A 51 -10.16 -6.07 -5.05
CA GLN A 51 -10.53 -7.46 -5.26
C GLN A 51 -9.67 -8.36 -4.36
N TRP A 52 -10.32 -9.16 -3.52
CA TRP A 52 -9.68 -10.13 -2.65
C TRP A 52 -10.51 -11.42 -2.62
N ARG A 53 -9.85 -12.57 -2.67
CA ARG A 53 -10.48 -13.89 -2.58
C ARG A 53 -9.61 -14.90 -1.85
N PRO A 54 -10.18 -15.83 -1.05
CA PRO A 54 -9.50 -17.05 -0.63
C PRO A 54 -9.09 -17.93 -1.84
N GLY A 55 -8.01 -18.72 -1.73
CA GLY A 55 -7.54 -19.67 -2.77
C GLY A 55 -6.24 -19.26 -3.49
N SER A 56 -5.38 -20.18 -3.92
CA SER A 56 -3.96 -19.92 -4.28
C SER A 56 -3.66 -18.96 -5.45
N VAL A 57 -4.66 -18.51 -6.21
CA VAL A 57 -4.45 -17.69 -7.42
C VAL A 57 -4.17 -16.24 -7.06
N ARG A 58 -3.28 -15.64 -7.84
CA ARG A 58 -2.91 -14.22 -7.77
C ARG A 58 -4.05 -13.34 -8.29
N GLU A 59 -4.27 -12.21 -7.63
CA GLU A 59 -5.30 -11.22 -8.02
C GLU A 59 -4.65 -9.89 -8.47
N THR A 60 -3.75 -9.31 -7.67
CA THR A 60 -3.12 -8.00 -7.98
C THR A 60 -1.88 -8.15 -8.87
N THR A 61 -1.80 -7.37 -9.95
CA THR A 61 -0.65 -7.30 -10.88
C THR A 61 -0.11 -5.89 -11.00
N GLY A 62 1.20 -5.71 -10.82
CA GLY A 62 1.84 -4.40 -10.84
C GLY A 62 1.48 -3.55 -9.61
N ILE A 63 1.16 -2.28 -9.86
CA ILE A 63 0.73 -1.30 -8.85
C ILE A 63 -0.66 -0.83 -9.22
N LEU A 64 -1.61 -0.97 -8.31
CA LEU A 64 -2.99 -0.51 -8.48
C LEU A 64 -3.26 0.64 -7.51
N VAL A 65 -3.77 1.74 -8.02
CA VAL A 65 -4.24 2.87 -7.21
C VAL A 65 -5.76 2.88 -7.23
N TRP A 66 -6.38 3.10 -6.07
CA TRP A 66 -7.82 3.20 -5.99
C TRP A 66 -8.34 4.40 -6.81
N ASN A 67 -9.47 4.23 -7.48
CA ASN A 67 -9.99 5.21 -8.43
C ASN A 67 -10.68 6.44 -7.78
N GLU A 68 -10.85 6.41 -6.46
CA GLU A 68 -11.43 7.49 -5.66
C GLU A 68 -10.33 8.16 -4.83
N VAL A 69 -10.25 9.50 -4.89
CA VAL A 69 -9.34 10.29 -4.06
C VAL A 69 -10.10 10.85 -2.88
N PHE A 70 -9.60 10.64 -1.66
CA PHE A 70 -10.27 11.07 -0.44
C PHE A 70 -9.69 12.38 0.06
N LEU A 71 -10.53 13.40 0.25
CA LEU A 71 -10.11 14.65 0.88
C LEU A 71 -10.27 14.53 2.39
N MET A 72 -9.18 14.72 3.13
CA MET A 72 -9.13 14.60 4.59
C MET A 72 -8.37 15.79 5.17
N ASN A 73 -8.70 16.20 6.39
CA ASN A 73 -7.92 17.20 7.12
C ASN A 73 -6.80 16.50 7.88
N ASP A 74 -5.58 17.02 7.78
CA ASP A 74 -4.46 16.58 8.59
C ASP A 74 -4.58 17.10 10.05
N SER A 75 -3.58 16.80 10.89
CA SER A 75 -3.54 17.29 12.27
C SER A 75 -3.43 18.80 12.41
N ASN A 76 -3.03 19.51 11.36
CA ASN A 76 -2.89 20.96 11.31
C ASN A 76 -4.14 21.64 10.70
N GLY A 77 -5.13 20.87 10.23
CA GLY A 77 -6.33 21.37 9.56
C GLY A 77 -6.15 21.66 8.06
N GLU A 78 -5.01 21.27 7.46
CA GLU A 78 -4.80 21.35 6.01
C GLU A 78 -5.53 20.19 5.32
N GLU A 79 -6.30 20.51 4.27
CA GLU A 79 -7.01 19.49 3.50
C GLU A 79 -6.09 18.87 2.44
N VAL A 80 -5.81 17.58 2.63
CA VAL A 80 -4.91 16.75 1.82
C VAL A 80 -5.68 15.73 0.99
N ALA A 81 -5.10 15.32 -0.15
CA ALA A 81 -5.60 14.27 -1.00
C ALA A 81 -4.99 12.90 -0.62
N VAL A 82 -5.81 11.98 -0.14
CA VAL A 82 -5.38 10.62 0.26
C VAL A 82 -5.64 9.63 -0.87
N LEU A 83 -4.61 8.89 -1.25
CA LEU A 83 -4.63 7.79 -2.23
C LEU A 83 -4.28 6.47 -1.56
N LEU A 84 -4.98 5.41 -1.95
CA LEU A 84 -4.67 4.03 -1.56
C LEU A 84 -4.00 3.29 -2.72
N MET A 85 -2.91 2.61 -2.43
CA MET A 85 -2.11 1.85 -3.39
C MET A 85 -1.96 0.39 -2.93
N ASP A 86 -2.44 -0.54 -3.76
CA ASP A 86 -2.21 -1.98 -3.62
C ASP A 86 -1.07 -2.39 -4.55
N THR A 87 -0.15 -3.21 -4.05
CA THR A 87 0.93 -3.75 -4.87
C THR A 87 0.74 -5.23 -5.08
N GLN A 88 1.26 -5.70 -6.21
CA GLN A 88 1.50 -7.12 -6.40
C GLN A 88 2.28 -7.71 -5.22
N GLY A 89 1.93 -8.94 -4.87
CA GLY A 89 2.70 -9.69 -3.89
C GLY A 89 4.05 -10.11 -4.41
N THR A 90 5.09 -9.90 -3.63
CA THR A 90 6.41 -10.48 -3.91
C THR A 90 6.34 -12.00 -3.74
N PHE A 91 7.22 -12.72 -4.45
CA PHE A 91 7.39 -14.18 -4.33
C PHE A 91 6.23 -15.07 -4.76
N ASP A 92 5.46 -14.64 -5.76
CA ASP A 92 4.63 -15.60 -6.48
C ASP A 92 5.48 -16.50 -7.40
N SER A 93 4.90 -17.59 -7.88
CA SER A 93 5.58 -18.55 -8.78
C SER A 93 5.80 -18.02 -10.19
N GLU A 94 5.29 -16.82 -10.51
CA GLU A 94 5.20 -16.30 -11.88
C GLU A 94 6.12 -15.11 -12.13
N SER A 95 6.58 -14.42 -11.08
CA SER A 95 7.35 -13.18 -11.20
C SER A 95 8.79 -13.37 -10.77
N SER A 96 9.70 -12.73 -11.50
CA SER A 96 11.10 -12.71 -11.13
C SER A 96 11.35 -11.90 -9.86
N MET A 97 12.44 -12.23 -9.14
CA MET A 97 12.93 -11.45 -8.00
C MET A 97 13.13 -9.97 -8.37
N LYS A 98 13.58 -9.71 -9.60
CA LYS A 98 13.82 -8.37 -10.13
C LYS A 98 12.52 -7.58 -10.27
N GLU A 99 11.48 -8.16 -10.87
CA GLU A 99 10.16 -7.52 -11.00
C GLU A 99 9.54 -7.21 -9.64
N SER A 100 9.58 -8.18 -8.72
CA SER A 100 9.11 -8.01 -7.34
C SER A 100 9.81 -6.85 -6.64
N THR A 101 11.14 -6.79 -6.77
CA THR A 101 11.96 -5.70 -6.21
C THR A 101 11.62 -4.36 -6.84
N THR A 102 11.40 -4.31 -8.17
CA THR A 102 11.03 -3.07 -8.87
C THR A 102 9.67 -2.55 -8.42
N ILE A 103 8.64 -3.40 -8.34
CA ILE A 103 7.30 -3.01 -7.88
C ILE A 103 7.36 -2.49 -6.44
N PHE A 104 8.02 -3.23 -5.55
CA PHE A 104 8.19 -2.82 -4.16
C PHE A 104 8.95 -1.50 -4.02
N SER A 105 10.02 -1.31 -4.81
CA SER A 105 10.82 -0.08 -4.77
C SER A 105 10.01 1.12 -5.28
N LEU A 106 9.28 0.96 -6.38
CA LEU A 106 8.42 2.02 -6.92
C LEU A 106 7.30 2.40 -5.95
N SER A 107 6.64 1.42 -5.33
CA SER A 107 5.60 1.69 -4.33
C SER A 107 6.17 2.47 -3.15
N MET A 108 7.35 2.09 -2.66
CA MET A 108 7.97 2.74 -1.51
C MET A 108 8.44 4.17 -1.84
N LEU A 109 9.05 4.39 -3.01
CA LEU A 109 9.50 5.72 -3.46
C LEU A 109 8.34 6.71 -3.69
N THR A 110 7.18 6.20 -4.11
CA THR A 110 6.01 7.01 -4.44
C THR A 110 5.03 7.14 -3.28
N SER A 111 5.13 6.29 -2.25
CA SER A 111 4.30 6.35 -1.06
C SER A 111 4.79 7.36 -0.03
N SER A 112 3.86 8.01 0.66
CA SER A 112 4.15 8.76 1.89
C SER A 112 4.19 7.82 3.10
N VAL A 113 3.40 6.74 3.05
CA VAL A 113 3.34 5.70 4.08
C VAL A 113 3.40 4.34 3.38
N GLN A 114 4.43 3.56 3.68
CA GLN A 114 4.58 2.19 3.21
C GLN A 114 4.26 1.21 4.35
N ILE A 115 3.16 0.49 4.23
CA ILE A 115 2.83 -0.64 5.09
C ILE A 115 3.51 -1.87 4.49
N TYR A 116 4.46 -2.45 5.22
CA TYR A 116 5.09 -3.71 4.84
C TYR A 116 4.38 -4.85 5.57
N ASN A 117 3.51 -5.57 4.85
CA ASN A 117 2.66 -6.62 5.36
C ASN A 117 3.40 -7.96 5.35
N VAL A 118 3.83 -8.38 6.55
CA VAL A 118 4.56 -9.63 6.79
C VAL A 118 3.70 -10.56 7.64
N MET A 119 3.59 -11.82 7.23
CA MET A 119 2.88 -12.85 7.99
C MET A 119 3.81 -13.48 9.04
N THR A 120 3.24 -13.72 10.23
CA THR A 120 3.86 -14.35 11.42
C THR A 120 5.06 -13.61 12.01
N ASN A 121 6.20 -13.57 11.34
CA ASN A 121 7.45 -13.01 11.87
C ASN A 121 8.22 -12.26 10.79
N ILE A 122 8.98 -11.25 11.20
CA ILE A 122 9.97 -10.59 10.35
C ILE A 122 11.18 -11.51 10.24
N LYS A 123 11.50 -11.94 9.03
CA LYS A 123 12.62 -12.83 8.74
C LYS A 123 13.78 -12.08 8.10
N GLU A 124 14.91 -12.76 7.93
CA GLU A 124 16.11 -12.14 7.32
C GLU A 124 15.87 -11.77 5.84
N ASP A 125 15.14 -12.60 5.09
CA ASP A 125 14.74 -12.31 3.71
C ASP A 125 13.88 -11.05 3.60
N ASP A 126 12.98 -10.82 4.56
CA ASP A 126 12.20 -9.58 4.66
C ASP A 126 13.11 -8.34 4.79
N LEU A 127 14.15 -8.44 5.62
CA LEU A 127 15.12 -7.37 5.84
C LEU A 127 16.03 -7.15 4.64
N GLN A 128 16.38 -8.19 3.89
CA GLN A 128 17.20 -8.09 2.69
C GLN A 128 16.50 -7.28 1.58
N HIS A 129 15.18 -7.39 1.41
CA HIS A 129 14.46 -6.51 0.46
C HIS A 129 14.51 -5.05 0.87
N LEU A 130 14.37 -4.78 2.18
CA LEU A 130 14.50 -3.42 2.71
C LEU A 130 15.92 -2.88 2.55
N GLN A 131 16.94 -3.75 2.64
CA GLN A 131 18.34 -3.37 2.46
C GLN A 131 18.64 -2.91 1.02
N PHE A 132 18.14 -3.63 0.01
CA PHE A 132 18.25 -3.23 -1.39
C PHE A 132 17.67 -1.81 -1.61
N PHE A 133 16.53 -1.52 -0.99
CA PHE A 133 15.93 -0.20 -1.04
C PHE A 133 16.75 0.87 -0.31
N ALA A 134 17.20 0.58 0.92
CA ALA A 134 18.04 1.50 1.69
C ALA A 134 19.36 1.83 0.97
N HIS A 135 19.82 0.94 0.09
CA HIS A 135 20.93 1.22 -0.81
C HIS A 135 20.53 2.22 -1.91
N TYR A 136 19.40 2.00 -2.59
CA TYR A 136 18.90 2.91 -3.63
C TYR A 136 18.60 4.32 -3.10
N GLY A 137 17.94 4.43 -1.95
CA GLY A 137 17.68 5.72 -1.31
C GLY A 137 18.95 6.50 -0.96
N ARG A 138 20.02 5.80 -0.56
CA ARG A 138 21.35 6.40 -0.31
C ARG A 138 22.03 6.86 -1.59
N LEU A 139 21.89 6.12 -2.70
CA LEU A 139 22.43 6.54 -4.00
C LEU A 139 21.73 7.82 -4.48
N ALA A 140 20.40 7.86 -4.44
CA ALA A 140 19.61 9.03 -4.84
C ALA A 140 19.89 10.30 -4.00
N GLN A 141 20.33 10.16 -2.75
CA GLN A 141 20.78 11.28 -1.92
C GLN A 141 22.19 11.77 -2.27
N LYS A 142 23.07 10.90 -2.78
CA LYS A 142 24.43 11.27 -3.18
C LYS A 142 24.45 12.07 -4.47
N ASP A 143 23.53 11.79 -5.39
CA ASP A 143 23.40 12.53 -6.66
C ASP A 143 22.84 13.96 -6.49
N LYS A 144 22.41 14.33 -5.28
CA LYS A 144 22.00 15.69 -4.92
C LYS A 144 23.13 16.55 -4.34
N LYS A 145 24.38 16.07 -4.39
CA LYS A 145 25.59 16.83 -4.06
C LYS A 145 26.40 17.11 -5.32
#